data_AF-A0A5C4SJT1-F1
#
_entry.id   AF-A0A5C4SJT1-F1
#
_cell.length_a   1.000
_cell.length_b   1.000
_cell.length_c   1.000
_cell.angle_alpha   90.00
_cell.angle_beta   90.00
_cell.angle_gamma   90.00
#
_symmetry.space_group_name_H-M   'P 1'
#
loop_
_entity.id
_entity.type
_entity.pdbx_description
1 polymer ?
#
loop_
_entity_poly.entity_id
_entity_poly.type
_entity_poly.pdbx_seq_one_letter_code
_entity_poly.pdbx_strand_id
1 'polypeptide(L)'
;MRNIRKLLVVICCFLLNQQINAQFVKEVPLDRQVDNSVMIIEGVVTSQKCMWDINKLNIYTISTVSVAKVFKGKSLNTVEVVTVGGTVGAEALIVYPNLKLFSGDRGLFILRPNKVSLSLTSKSRLERYNPVTSTQSFFKYGLLNRNEVSLYGKGKSTRQALYDKIMKLTGEAFLEIKEFETKSLVNNKTNERAKILVPSNISFSPAEVTAGTGFELTITGSGFGSNDNRGKVGFKNADDGDPGSFIFALNTQIKEWSDTQIIVEVPHNAGTGKVLVQDNNGNNAASINNLIVTSAQFNVSIDPDDATTQDPPGVNGPLDMYAYQTRHINDEGGGYVWEMYTDFFNDTNSKTAFETSLEKWRCETKVNWVISNSPTTTNATVADGINVVRYDDLDDDVLGRCYSRIAGCGNLGDPDSWYAHVYELDIVFDNGTTEWYFGEDPIELPDLGKFDFESVALHELGHGHQLGHVVDESGGDNEGEVMHFALQTAEQQRVLNVNNIAAAQAVHNRSKTISECGVFPMTDSNICNLSTNEVDLVSQLKIYPNPSTGFFYIDYPLPLDKVVVHDLRGRKVLVTHFSTNEIDYQINLQGVAKGVYVIKIFSKQASITQKLVKN
;
A
#
# COMPACT_ATOMS: atom_id res chain seq x y z
N MET A 1 -49.06 5.51 25.11
CA MET A 1 -47.82 6.31 24.93
C MET A 1 -46.64 5.91 25.85
N ARG A 2 -46.70 4.82 26.63
CA ARG A 2 -45.62 4.42 27.56
C ARG A 2 -44.74 3.24 27.07
N ASN A 3 -45.14 2.57 25.99
CA ASN A 3 -44.43 1.42 25.40
C ASN A 3 -43.58 1.76 24.16
N ILE A 4 -43.75 2.94 23.55
CA ILE A 4 -42.94 3.37 22.38
C ILE A 4 -41.59 3.94 22.80
N ARG A 5 -41.49 4.52 24.01
CA ARG A 5 -40.22 5.04 24.54
C ARG A 5 -39.22 3.97 24.97
N LYS A 6 -39.66 2.73 25.25
CA LYS A 6 -38.74 1.62 25.55
C LYS A 6 -38.18 0.96 24.29
N LEU A 7 -38.88 1.05 23.15
CA LEU A 7 -38.41 0.49 21.89
C LEU A 7 -37.33 1.40 21.23
N LEU A 8 -37.44 2.72 21.38
CA LEU A 8 -36.42 3.66 20.88
C LEU A 8 -35.11 3.63 21.70
N VAL A 9 -35.16 3.32 23.00
CA VAL A 9 -33.95 3.26 23.83
C VAL A 9 -33.18 1.94 23.63
N VAL A 10 -33.85 0.86 23.22
CA VAL A 10 -33.18 -0.41 22.89
C VAL A 10 -32.54 -0.37 21.50
N ILE A 11 -33.07 0.42 20.56
CA ILE A 11 -32.44 0.62 19.23
C ILE A 11 -31.25 1.59 19.30
N CYS A 12 -31.26 2.56 20.22
CA CYS A 12 -30.15 3.52 20.37
C CYS A 12 -28.92 2.94 21.12
N CYS A 13 -29.05 1.78 21.79
CA CYS A 13 -27.95 1.12 22.48
C CYS A 13 -27.29 -0.02 21.67
N PHE A 14 -27.73 -0.27 20.43
CA PHE A 14 -27.07 -1.19 19.49
C PHE A 14 -26.11 -0.50 18.51
N LEU A 15 -25.97 0.83 18.58
CA LEU A 15 -24.81 1.54 18.03
C LEU A 15 -23.63 1.44 19.02
N LEU A 16 -23.25 0.20 19.33
CA LEU A 16 -21.92 -0.07 19.85
C LEU A 16 -20.95 0.32 18.74
N ASN A 17 -20.00 1.21 19.07
CA ASN A 17 -18.79 1.48 18.30
C ASN A 17 -18.14 0.15 17.88
N GLN A 18 -18.52 -0.37 16.72
CA GLN A 18 -17.65 -1.23 15.96
C GLN A 18 -16.81 -0.27 15.13
N GLN A 19 -15.59 -0.01 15.60
CA GLN A 19 -14.54 0.44 14.70
C GLN A 19 -14.31 -0.71 13.71
N ILE A 20 -14.97 -0.61 12.57
CA ILE A 20 -14.68 -1.45 11.41
C ILE A 20 -13.47 -0.78 10.75
N ASN A 21 -12.32 -1.44 10.80
CA ASN A 21 -11.12 -0.91 10.15
C ASN A 21 -11.17 -1.21 8.64
N ALA A 22 -10.87 -0.19 7.83
CA ALA A 22 -10.86 -0.15 6.37
C ALA A 22 -9.71 -0.92 5.73
N GLN A 23 -9.83 -1.49 4.50
CA GLN A 23 -8.80 -2.36 3.87
C GLN A 23 -8.86 -2.53 2.30
N PHE A 24 -7.80 -2.18 1.52
CA PHE A 24 -7.58 -2.46 0.08
C PHE A 24 -7.25 -3.95 -0.13
N VAL A 25 -7.18 -4.65 1.00
CA VAL A 25 -7.09 -6.07 1.15
C VAL A 25 -8.38 -6.52 1.82
N LYS A 26 -9.26 -7.21 1.09
CA LYS A 26 -10.60 -7.60 1.59
C LYS A 26 -10.49 -8.52 2.82
N GLU A 27 -11.15 -8.22 3.94
CA GLU A 27 -11.13 -9.11 5.12
C GLU A 27 -11.57 -10.52 4.73
N VAL A 28 -10.71 -11.53 4.98
CA VAL A 28 -11.02 -12.93 4.76
C VAL A 28 -11.32 -13.58 6.12
N PRO A 29 -12.57 -14.02 6.35
CA PRO A 29 -12.95 -14.68 7.60
C PRO A 29 -12.03 -15.86 7.94
N LEU A 30 -11.68 -15.97 9.23
CA LEU A 30 -10.73 -16.99 9.71
C LEU A 30 -11.18 -18.43 9.38
N ASP A 31 -12.48 -18.71 9.46
CA ASP A 31 -13.07 -20.00 9.06
C ASP A 31 -12.79 -20.32 7.59
N ARG A 32 -12.99 -19.36 6.68
CA ARG A 32 -12.64 -19.52 5.25
C ARG A 32 -11.14 -19.79 5.05
N GLN A 33 -10.27 -19.09 5.80
CA GLN A 33 -8.82 -19.36 5.74
C GLN A 33 -8.49 -20.78 6.24
N VAL A 34 -9.10 -21.23 7.34
CA VAL A 34 -8.90 -22.56 7.91
C VAL A 34 -9.40 -23.65 6.95
N ASP A 35 -10.56 -23.47 6.33
CA ASP A 35 -11.15 -24.43 5.40
C ASP A 35 -10.26 -24.62 4.16
N ASN A 36 -9.70 -23.54 3.63
CA ASN A 36 -8.81 -23.55 2.46
C ASN A 36 -7.35 -23.92 2.78
N SER A 37 -7.02 -24.21 4.04
CA SER A 37 -5.68 -24.60 4.47
C SER A 37 -5.48 -26.11 4.50
N VAL A 38 -4.24 -26.56 4.25
CA VAL A 38 -3.81 -27.95 4.50
C VAL A 38 -2.90 -28.05 5.72
N MET A 39 -2.33 -26.92 6.16
CA MET A 39 -1.40 -26.86 7.27
C MET A 39 -1.60 -25.56 8.05
N ILE A 40 -1.65 -25.67 9.38
CA ILE A 40 -1.69 -24.52 10.28
C ILE A 40 -0.64 -24.74 11.35
N ILE A 41 0.32 -23.81 11.45
CA ILE A 41 1.47 -23.96 12.35
C ILE A 41 1.78 -22.68 13.13
N GLU A 42 2.32 -22.85 14.32
CA GLU A 42 3.07 -21.80 15.02
C GLU A 42 4.56 -22.03 14.83
N GLY A 43 5.31 -20.97 14.52
CA GLY A 43 6.75 -21.08 14.31
C GLY A 43 7.50 -19.75 14.30
N VAL A 44 8.80 -19.86 14.00
CA VAL A 44 9.72 -18.72 13.85
C VAL A 44 10.38 -18.82 12.48
N VAL A 45 10.41 -17.73 11.72
CA VAL A 45 11.20 -17.63 10.48
C VAL A 45 12.68 -17.60 10.87
N THR A 46 13.46 -18.57 10.42
CA THR A 46 14.88 -18.72 10.80
C THR A 46 15.85 -18.26 9.71
N SER A 47 15.44 -18.30 8.46
CA SER A 47 16.24 -17.87 7.32
C SER A 47 15.36 -17.62 6.11
N GLN A 48 15.88 -16.84 5.16
CA GLN A 48 15.23 -16.53 3.91
C GLN A 48 16.22 -16.64 2.76
N LYS A 49 15.73 -16.96 1.58
CA LYS A 49 16.48 -16.93 0.32
C LYS A 49 15.54 -16.58 -0.82
N CYS A 50 16.05 -15.89 -1.82
CA CYS A 50 15.30 -15.55 -3.02
C CYS A 50 15.77 -16.39 -4.19
N MET A 51 14.86 -16.73 -5.11
CA MET A 51 15.20 -17.42 -6.35
C MET A 51 14.13 -17.24 -7.43
N TRP A 52 14.53 -17.52 -8.65
CA TRP A 52 13.63 -17.58 -9.80
C TRP A 52 12.74 -18.83 -9.76
N ASP A 53 11.57 -18.74 -10.39
CA ASP A 53 10.88 -19.93 -10.87
C ASP A 53 11.72 -20.68 -11.92
N ILE A 54 11.26 -21.88 -12.28
CA ILE A 54 11.95 -22.75 -13.23
C ILE A 54 12.11 -22.14 -14.63
N ASN A 55 11.25 -21.19 -15.01
CA ASN A 55 11.24 -20.53 -16.32
C ASN A 55 11.93 -19.15 -16.28
N LYS A 56 12.41 -18.70 -15.11
CA LYS A 56 12.94 -17.35 -14.87
C LYS A 56 11.97 -16.23 -15.23
N LEU A 57 10.69 -16.41 -14.92
CA LEU A 57 9.64 -15.43 -15.21
C LEU A 57 9.35 -14.51 -14.02
N ASN A 58 9.38 -15.04 -12.80
CA ASN A 58 9.20 -14.29 -11.56
C ASN A 58 10.20 -14.74 -10.48
N ILE A 59 10.51 -13.82 -9.55
CA ILE A 59 11.32 -14.08 -8.35
C ILE A 59 10.39 -14.40 -7.17
N TYR A 60 10.84 -15.33 -6.32
CA TYR A 60 10.14 -15.76 -5.11
C TYR A 60 11.07 -15.75 -3.90
N THR A 61 10.52 -15.41 -2.75
CA THR A 61 11.18 -15.48 -1.45
C THR A 61 10.74 -16.75 -0.72
N ILE A 62 11.71 -17.55 -0.30
CA ILE A 62 11.51 -18.78 0.47
C ILE A 62 11.92 -18.52 1.91
N SER A 63 10.94 -18.53 2.80
CA SER A 63 11.14 -18.35 4.23
C SER A 63 11.12 -19.70 4.94
N THR A 64 12.23 -20.08 5.57
CA THR A 64 12.31 -21.31 6.36
C THR A 64 11.72 -21.06 7.74
N VAL A 65 10.69 -21.83 8.10
CA VAL A 65 9.98 -21.69 9.38
C VAL A 65 10.29 -22.90 10.25
N SER A 66 10.85 -22.65 11.43
CA SER A 66 11.05 -23.67 12.45
C SER A 66 9.79 -23.81 13.30
N VAL A 67 9.11 -24.95 13.16
CA VAL A 67 7.76 -25.22 13.67
C VAL A 67 7.80 -25.59 15.15
N ALA A 68 6.92 -24.98 15.94
CA ALA A 68 6.78 -25.26 17.37
C ALA A 68 5.45 -25.91 17.74
N LYS A 69 4.35 -25.54 17.06
CA LYS A 69 3.06 -26.23 17.21
C LYS A 69 2.41 -26.46 15.85
N VAL A 70 1.64 -27.53 15.76
CA VAL A 70 0.83 -27.86 14.58
C VAL A 70 -0.63 -27.94 15.00
N PHE A 71 -1.47 -27.11 14.39
CA PHE A 71 -2.92 -27.05 14.62
C PHE A 71 -3.72 -27.82 13.57
N LYS A 72 -3.13 -28.02 12.38
CA LYS A 72 -3.68 -28.80 11.25
C LYS A 72 -2.54 -29.26 10.36
N GLY A 73 -2.65 -30.45 9.79
CA GLY A 73 -1.70 -30.98 8.81
C GLY A 73 -0.59 -31.86 9.40
N LYS A 74 0.46 -32.10 8.62
CA LYS A 74 1.55 -33.02 9.00
C LYS A 74 2.40 -32.44 10.13
N SER A 75 2.87 -33.33 11.01
CA SER A 75 3.83 -33.01 12.07
C SER A 75 5.24 -32.86 11.49
N LEU A 76 5.66 -31.63 11.20
CA LEU A 76 6.97 -31.29 10.66
C LEU A 76 7.73 -30.37 11.62
N ASN A 77 9.05 -30.56 11.73
CA ASN A 77 9.92 -29.67 12.52
C ASN A 77 10.25 -28.36 11.79
N THR A 78 10.17 -28.38 10.45
CA THR A 78 10.56 -27.26 9.60
C THR A 78 9.78 -27.34 8.30
N VAL A 79 9.33 -26.18 7.82
CA VAL A 79 8.67 -26.01 6.51
C VAL A 79 9.24 -24.81 5.78
N GLU A 80 9.06 -24.76 4.46
CA GLU A 80 9.38 -23.59 3.64
C GLU A 80 8.06 -22.90 3.24
N VAL A 81 7.95 -21.60 3.51
CA VAL A 81 6.84 -20.75 3.06
C VAL A 81 7.33 -19.91 1.88
N VAL A 82 6.63 -20.02 0.74
CA VAL A 82 7.00 -19.37 -0.52
C VAL A 82 6.06 -18.19 -0.78
N THR A 83 6.61 -17.00 -0.94
CA THR A 83 5.89 -15.77 -1.34
C THR A 83 6.52 -15.20 -2.61
N VAL A 84 5.74 -14.46 -3.41
CA VAL A 84 6.24 -13.82 -4.63
C VAL A 84 7.07 -12.58 -4.29
N GLY A 85 8.05 -12.24 -5.12
CA GLY A 85 8.96 -11.11 -4.93
C GLY A 85 10.26 -11.49 -4.22
N GLY A 86 11.19 -10.54 -4.17
CA GLY A 86 12.54 -10.73 -3.62
C GLY A 86 13.61 -10.23 -4.59
N THR A 87 14.88 -10.51 -4.26
CA THR A 87 16.06 -10.06 -5.01
C THR A 87 16.95 -11.25 -5.35
N VAL A 88 17.37 -11.41 -6.60
CA VAL A 88 18.35 -12.41 -7.04
C VAL A 88 19.46 -11.70 -7.82
N GLY A 89 20.66 -11.63 -7.26
CA GLY A 89 21.75 -10.85 -7.84
C GLY A 89 21.37 -9.37 -7.95
N ALA A 90 21.45 -8.81 -9.16
CA ALA A 90 21.11 -7.42 -9.45
C ALA A 90 19.65 -7.23 -9.93
N GLU A 91 18.83 -8.27 -9.87
CA GLU A 91 17.43 -8.23 -10.26
C GLU A 91 16.52 -8.37 -9.04
N ALA A 92 15.39 -7.67 -9.04
CA ALA A 92 14.40 -7.76 -8.00
C ALA A 92 12.98 -7.72 -8.56
N LEU A 93 12.07 -8.35 -7.85
CA LEU A 93 10.63 -8.25 -8.09
C LEU A 93 9.98 -7.68 -6.84
N ILE A 94 9.39 -6.49 -6.97
CA ILE A 94 8.56 -5.88 -5.95
C ILE A 94 7.10 -6.16 -6.31
N VAL A 95 6.33 -6.70 -5.35
CA VAL A 95 4.91 -7.01 -5.53
C VAL A 95 4.12 -6.42 -4.37
N TYR A 96 3.09 -5.64 -4.68
CA TYR A 96 2.20 -5.04 -3.68
C TYR A 96 0.74 -5.18 -4.09
N PRO A 97 -0.17 -5.54 -3.15
CA PRO A 97 0.11 -6.04 -1.80
C PRO A 97 0.60 -7.51 -1.81
N ASN A 98 1.46 -7.87 -0.85
CA ASN A 98 1.97 -9.24 -0.67
C ASN A 98 2.53 -9.46 0.76
N LEU A 99 2.39 -10.67 1.32
CA LEU A 99 3.01 -11.02 2.60
C LEU A 99 4.54 -10.99 2.49
N LYS A 100 5.14 -10.11 3.29
CA LYS A 100 6.57 -10.07 3.54
C LYS A 100 6.86 -10.66 4.91
N LEU A 101 7.59 -11.76 4.91
CA LEU A 101 8.16 -12.34 6.12
C LEU A 101 9.58 -11.83 6.30
N PHE A 102 10.05 -11.77 7.54
CA PHE A 102 11.44 -11.42 7.86
C PHE A 102 12.05 -12.45 8.80
N SER A 103 13.37 -12.69 8.69
CA SER A 103 14.08 -13.53 9.66
C SER A 103 13.86 -13.04 11.09
N GLY A 104 13.48 -13.96 11.98
CA GLY A 104 13.10 -13.67 13.37
C GLY A 104 11.62 -13.38 13.57
N ASP A 105 10.81 -13.28 12.51
CA ASP A 105 9.36 -13.17 12.63
C ASP A 105 8.77 -14.40 13.31
N ARG A 106 7.81 -14.18 14.20
CA ARG A 106 7.16 -15.20 15.02
C ARG A 106 5.66 -15.06 14.87
N GLY A 107 4.97 -16.18 14.71
CA GLY A 107 3.53 -16.14 14.58
C GLY A 107 2.91 -17.46 14.20
N LEU A 108 1.64 -17.39 13.87
CA LEU A 108 0.85 -18.50 13.34
C LEU A 108 0.66 -18.32 11.83
N PHE A 109 0.86 -19.39 11.08
CA PHE A 109 0.78 -19.43 9.63
C PHE A 109 -0.36 -20.36 9.20
N ILE A 110 -1.20 -19.88 8.29
CA ILE A 110 -2.25 -20.66 7.64
C ILE A 110 -1.84 -20.90 6.18
N LEU A 111 -1.65 -22.17 5.82
CA LEU A 111 -0.88 -22.57 4.64
C LEU A 111 -1.65 -23.52 3.71
N ARG A 112 -1.49 -23.30 2.40
CA ARG A 112 -1.97 -24.17 1.31
C ARG A 112 -0.79 -24.86 0.60
N PRO A 113 -1.03 -25.94 -0.16
CA PRO A 113 0.03 -26.60 -0.93
C PRO A 113 0.73 -25.60 -1.86
N ASN A 114 2.04 -25.73 -1.99
CA ASN A 114 2.80 -24.88 -2.90
C ASN A 114 2.36 -25.09 -4.36
N LYS A 115 2.06 -23.99 -5.06
CA LYS A 115 1.67 -23.98 -6.48
C LYS A 115 2.83 -23.60 -7.41
N VAL A 116 3.98 -23.16 -6.86
CA VAL A 116 5.09 -22.59 -7.63
C VAL A 116 6.16 -23.64 -7.93
N SER A 117 6.53 -23.78 -9.20
CA SER A 117 7.68 -24.62 -9.60
C SER A 117 8.95 -23.78 -9.62
N LEU A 118 9.81 -24.00 -8.62
CA LEU A 118 11.05 -23.24 -8.42
C LEU A 118 12.25 -23.88 -9.14
N SER A 119 13.28 -23.09 -9.45
CA SER A 119 14.52 -23.55 -10.11
C SER A 119 15.11 -24.83 -9.49
N LEU A 120 15.52 -25.76 -10.36
CA LEU A 120 15.98 -27.13 -10.04
C LEU A 120 17.32 -27.19 -9.27
N THR A 121 18.04 -26.07 -9.20
CA THR A 121 19.23 -25.91 -8.35
C THR A 121 18.88 -26.04 -6.86
N SER A 122 17.61 -25.89 -6.49
CA SER A 122 17.09 -26.05 -5.13
C SER A 122 16.66 -27.48 -4.80
N LYS A 123 17.60 -28.41 -4.58
CA LYS A 123 17.29 -29.72 -3.97
C LYS A 123 16.95 -29.57 -2.47
N SER A 124 15.86 -28.89 -2.15
CA SER A 124 15.30 -28.91 -0.79
C SER A 124 14.44 -30.16 -0.63
N ARG A 125 14.64 -30.89 0.47
CA ARG A 125 13.75 -31.98 0.87
C ARG A 125 12.62 -31.49 1.78
N LEU A 126 12.60 -30.19 2.11
CA LEU A 126 11.59 -29.59 2.97
C LEU A 126 10.28 -29.45 2.21
N GLU A 127 9.17 -29.65 2.93
CA GLU A 127 7.85 -29.42 2.35
C GLU A 127 7.59 -27.91 2.20
N ARG A 128 7.13 -27.53 1.01
CA ARG A 128 6.88 -26.15 0.62
C ARG A 128 5.39 -25.86 0.62
N TYR A 129 5.05 -24.66 1.08
CA TYR A 129 3.69 -24.17 1.17
C TYR A 129 3.61 -22.72 0.71
N ASN A 130 2.43 -22.30 0.23
CA ASN A 130 2.09 -20.89 0.07
C ASN A 130 1.16 -20.47 1.22
N PRO A 131 1.11 -19.18 1.58
CA PRO A 131 0.01 -18.68 2.41
C PRO A 131 -1.33 -18.87 1.69
N VAL A 132 -2.42 -19.02 2.46
CA VAL A 132 -3.77 -19.18 1.89
C VAL A 132 -4.26 -17.90 1.22
N THR A 133 -3.95 -16.77 1.83
CA THR A 133 -4.27 -15.41 1.41
C THR A 133 -2.97 -14.59 1.31
N SER A 134 -3.01 -13.46 0.61
CA SER A 134 -1.87 -12.61 0.34
C SER A 134 -1.21 -12.07 1.59
N THR A 135 -1.94 -11.46 2.53
CA THR A 135 -1.35 -10.81 3.73
C THR A 135 -1.94 -11.31 5.06
N GLN A 136 -3.17 -11.83 5.05
CA GLN A 136 -3.89 -12.21 6.29
C GLN A 136 -3.57 -13.60 6.86
N SER A 137 -2.82 -14.41 6.12
CA SER A 137 -2.49 -15.79 6.51
C SER A 137 -1.33 -15.91 7.51
N PHE A 138 -0.76 -14.78 7.94
CA PHE A 138 0.27 -14.72 8.96
C PHE A 138 -0.16 -13.86 10.14
N PHE A 139 -0.40 -14.50 11.27
CA PHE A 139 -0.77 -13.85 12.53
C PHE A 139 0.50 -13.57 13.31
N LYS A 140 1.12 -12.42 13.03
CA LYS A 140 2.37 -11.98 13.66
C LYS A 140 2.18 -11.72 15.16
N TYR A 141 3.15 -12.16 15.96
CA TYR A 141 3.17 -11.92 17.40
C TYR A 141 3.90 -10.62 17.74
N GLY A 142 3.35 -9.88 18.71
CA GLY A 142 3.87 -8.60 19.12
C GLY A 142 5.28 -8.70 19.71
N LEU A 143 6.17 -7.78 19.31
CA LEU A 143 7.55 -7.72 19.83
C LEU A 143 7.61 -7.24 21.29
N LEU A 144 6.74 -6.30 21.66
CA LEU A 144 6.67 -5.74 23.02
C LEU A 144 5.93 -6.67 23.99
N ASN A 145 4.88 -7.34 23.51
CA ASN A 145 4.10 -8.30 24.29
C ASN A 145 3.88 -9.56 23.45
N ARG A 146 4.65 -10.62 23.76
CA ARG A 146 4.61 -11.88 23.01
C ARG A 146 3.31 -12.68 23.15
N ASN A 147 2.38 -12.24 24.01
CA ASN A 147 1.04 -12.81 24.10
C ASN A 147 0.04 -12.10 23.17
N GLU A 148 0.37 -10.90 22.69
CA GLU A 148 -0.43 -10.18 21.71
C GLU A 148 -0.21 -10.75 20.31
N VAL A 149 -1.32 -10.90 19.60
CA VAL A 149 -1.34 -11.27 18.19
C VAL A 149 -2.16 -10.24 17.43
N SER A 150 -1.68 -9.87 16.24
CA SER A 150 -2.45 -9.05 15.32
C SER A 150 -3.61 -9.85 14.76
N LEU A 151 -4.84 -9.35 14.92
CA LEU A 151 -5.96 -9.81 14.11
C LEU A 151 -6.23 -8.73 13.07
N TYR A 152 -6.20 -9.15 11.81
CA TYR A 152 -6.48 -8.30 10.68
C TYR A 152 -7.79 -7.51 10.88
N GLY A 153 -7.72 -6.18 10.75
CA GLY A 153 -8.86 -5.26 10.86
C GLY A 153 -9.55 -5.20 12.22
N LYS A 154 -9.08 -5.93 13.24
CA LYS A 154 -9.77 -6.09 14.54
C LYS A 154 -8.88 -5.74 15.75
N GLY A 155 -7.72 -5.13 15.50
CA GLY A 155 -6.75 -4.79 16.52
C GLY A 155 -6.09 -6.01 17.16
N LYS A 156 -5.64 -5.85 18.41
CA LYS A 156 -4.89 -6.89 19.12
C LYS A 156 -5.82 -7.93 19.75
N SER A 157 -5.43 -9.19 19.67
CA SER A 157 -6.01 -10.29 20.45
C SER A 157 -4.93 -11.00 21.26
N THR A 158 -5.34 -12.01 22.03
CA THR A 158 -4.39 -12.89 22.71
C THR A 158 -4.14 -14.14 21.89
N ARG A 159 -2.92 -14.69 21.99
CA ARG A 159 -2.58 -15.98 21.38
C ARG A 159 -3.56 -17.08 21.79
N GLN A 160 -3.94 -17.13 23.07
CA GLN A 160 -4.88 -18.13 23.55
C GLN A 160 -6.25 -17.99 22.87
N ALA A 161 -6.77 -16.78 22.71
CA ALA A 161 -8.05 -16.57 22.01
C ALA A 161 -7.98 -16.97 20.53
N LEU A 162 -6.84 -16.76 19.87
CA LEU A 162 -6.63 -17.24 18.51
C LEU A 162 -6.57 -18.78 18.46
N TYR A 163 -5.85 -19.41 19.39
CA TYR A 163 -5.79 -20.88 19.47
C TYR A 163 -7.16 -21.48 19.70
N ASP A 164 -7.95 -20.95 20.63
CA ASP A 164 -9.28 -21.45 20.94
C ASP A 164 -10.19 -21.40 19.71
N LYS A 165 -10.09 -20.33 18.90
CA LYS A 165 -10.81 -20.22 17.63
C LYS A 165 -10.34 -21.27 16.62
N ILE A 166 -9.03 -21.44 16.44
CA ILE A 166 -8.47 -22.39 15.48
C ILE A 166 -8.82 -23.82 15.88
N MET A 167 -8.60 -24.21 17.14
CA MET A 167 -8.94 -25.56 17.64
C MET A 167 -10.43 -25.85 17.52
N LYS A 168 -11.30 -24.85 17.69
CA LYS A 168 -12.73 -24.99 17.44
C LYS A 168 -13.04 -25.23 15.96
N LEU A 169 -12.36 -24.54 15.05
CA LEU A 169 -12.55 -24.67 13.60
C LEU A 169 -11.96 -25.98 13.05
N THR A 170 -10.80 -26.42 13.54
CA THR A 170 -10.15 -27.66 13.11
C THR A 170 -10.76 -28.89 13.78
N GLY A 171 -11.40 -28.73 14.95
CA GLY A 171 -11.92 -29.84 15.74
C GLY A 171 -10.84 -30.63 16.50
N GLU A 172 -9.59 -30.17 16.47
CA GLU A 172 -8.43 -30.85 17.06
C GLU A 172 -7.61 -29.90 17.95
N ALA A 173 -7.02 -30.46 19.01
CA ALA A 173 -6.01 -29.76 19.79
C ALA A 173 -4.69 -29.72 19.03
N PHE A 174 -3.87 -28.68 19.27
CA PHE A 174 -2.55 -28.61 18.63
C PHE A 174 -1.59 -29.67 19.19
N LEU A 175 -0.67 -30.11 18.33
CA LEU A 175 0.50 -30.89 18.72
C LEU A 175 1.69 -29.96 18.98
N GLU A 176 2.30 -30.04 20.16
CA GLU A 176 3.54 -29.33 20.48
C GLU A 176 4.75 -30.14 20.01
N ILE A 177 5.55 -29.52 19.13
CA ILE A 177 6.76 -30.10 18.54
C ILE A 177 7.99 -29.73 19.36
N LYS A 178 8.03 -28.47 19.83
CA LYS A 178 9.08 -27.93 20.69
C LYS A 178 8.54 -26.77 21.51
N GLU A 179 9.20 -26.50 22.64
CA GLU A 179 8.88 -25.35 23.48
C GLU A 179 8.97 -24.06 22.66
N PHE A 180 7.92 -23.25 22.75
CA PHE A 180 7.86 -21.94 22.10
C PHE A 180 7.97 -20.86 23.16
N GLU A 181 8.97 -19.97 23.05
CA GLU A 181 9.19 -18.93 24.05
C GLU A 181 7.97 -18.02 24.21
N THR A 182 7.32 -18.09 25.37
CA THR A 182 6.11 -17.32 25.71
C THR A 182 6.37 -16.09 26.59
N LYS A 183 7.58 -15.93 27.13
CA LYS A 183 7.87 -14.90 28.13
C LYS A 183 7.99 -13.52 27.47
N SER A 184 7.18 -12.58 27.94
CA SER A 184 7.31 -11.14 27.62
C SER A 184 8.72 -10.67 28.00
N LEU A 185 9.36 -9.88 27.13
CA LEU A 185 10.62 -9.20 27.43
C LEU A 185 10.42 -7.99 28.35
N VAL A 186 9.17 -7.65 28.69
CA VAL A 186 8.87 -6.66 29.73
C VAL A 186 9.03 -7.33 31.10
N ASN A 187 10.24 -7.24 31.66
CA ASN A 187 10.50 -7.64 33.03
C ASN A 187 9.83 -6.66 34.01
N ASN A 188 8.63 -6.99 34.47
CA ASN A 188 8.07 -6.44 35.72
C ASN A 188 8.60 -7.18 36.97
N LYS A 189 9.78 -7.81 36.89
CA LYS A 189 10.42 -8.41 38.06
C LYS A 189 11.35 -7.40 38.70
N THR A 190 10.81 -6.73 39.72
CA THR A 190 11.57 -6.29 40.89
C THR A 190 12.40 -7.46 41.40
N ASN A 191 13.67 -7.52 41.02
CA ASN A 191 14.73 -8.18 41.78
C ASN A 191 16.04 -7.50 41.41
N GLU A 192 16.59 -6.81 42.40
CA GLU A 192 17.86 -6.10 42.33
C GLU A 192 19.02 -7.04 41.93
N ARG A 193 20.00 -6.47 41.23
CA ARG A 193 21.37 -6.95 40.90
C ARG A 193 21.69 -7.24 39.43
N ALA A 194 21.17 -6.41 38.54
CA ALA A 194 21.96 -5.70 37.54
C ALA A 194 21.13 -4.49 37.11
N LYS A 195 21.68 -3.27 37.11
CA LYS A 195 21.07 -2.15 36.37
C LYS A 195 21.23 -2.49 34.89
N ILE A 196 20.35 -3.34 34.36
CA ILE A 196 20.23 -3.51 32.92
C ILE A 196 19.68 -2.17 32.43
N LEU A 197 20.54 -1.39 31.77
CA LEU A 197 20.15 -0.17 31.07
C LEU A 197 19.32 -0.62 29.88
N VAL A 198 18.00 -0.69 30.06
CA VAL A 198 17.05 -0.94 28.98
C VAL A 198 16.83 0.39 28.25
N PRO A 199 16.68 0.38 26.91
CA PRO A 199 16.30 1.57 26.16
C PRO A 199 15.11 2.28 26.81
N SER A 200 15.23 3.59 27.02
CA SER A 200 14.25 4.38 27.76
C SER A 200 14.23 5.83 27.32
N ASN A 201 13.15 6.54 27.64
CA ASN A 201 12.94 7.96 27.29
C ASN A 201 13.10 8.25 25.79
N ILE A 202 12.65 7.32 24.96
CA ILE A 202 12.78 7.41 23.50
C ILE A 202 11.92 8.56 22.97
N SER A 203 12.60 9.52 22.37
CA SER A 203 12.01 10.62 21.61
C SER A 203 12.72 10.75 20.25
N PHE A 204 12.11 11.48 19.33
CA PHE A 204 12.66 11.63 17.99
C PHE A 204 12.32 12.99 17.40
N SER A 205 13.11 13.42 16.43
CA SER A 205 12.90 14.64 15.66
C SER A 205 13.43 14.47 14.23
N PRO A 206 12.71 14.97 13.21
CA PRO A 206 11.39 15.61 13.28
C PRO A 206 10.25 14.61 13.57
N ALA A 207 9.04 15.12 13.84
CA ALA A 207 7.86 14.30 14.12
C ALA A 207 7.16 13.79 12.84
N GLU A 208 7.48 14.37 11.69
CA GLU A 208 6.93 14.05 10.38
C GLU A 208 8.08 13.78 9.41
N VAL A 209 8.00 12.68 8.68
CA VAL A 209 9.05 12.17 7.80
C VAL A 209 8.49 11.51 6.54
N THR A 210 9.37 11.20 5.60
CA THR A 210 9.08 10.33 4.45
C THR A 210 9.91 9.06 4.53
N ALA A 211 9.34 7.94 4.08
CA ALA A 211 9.97 6.62 4.15
C ALA A 211 10.64 6.25 2.82
N GLY A 212 11.81 5.60 2.87
CA GLY A 212 12.54 5.15 1.67
C GLY A 212 13.16 6.29 0.85
N THR A 213 13.14 7.52 1.36
CA THR A 213 13.65 8.71 0.67
C THR A 213 15.10 9.05 1.01
N GLY A 214 15.73 8.28 1.91
CA GLY A 214 16.99 8.65 2.56
C GLY A 214 16.81 9.66 3.70
N PHE A 215 15.57 9.94 4.12
CA PHE A 215 15.30 10.87 5.22
C PHE A 215 15.87 10.35 6.54
N GLU A 216 16.74 11.14 7.17
CA GLU A 216 17.34 10.82 8.45
C GLU A 216 16.47 11.27 9.63
N LEU A 217 16.20 10.35 10.55
CA LEU A 217 15.52 10.59 11.80
C LEU A 217 16.54 10.56 12.95
N THR A 218 16.54 11.61 13.77
CA THR A 218 17.32 11.63 15.01
C THR A 218 16.48 11.09 16.15
N ILE A 219 16.90 9.99 16.75
CA ILE A 219 16.30 9.38 17.94
C ILE A 219 17.19 9.69 19.14
N THR A 220 16.60 10.11 20.25
CA THR A 220 17.32 10.35 21.51
C THR A 220 16.67 9.59 22.66
N GLY A 221 17.47 9.24 23.66
CA GLY A 221 17.02 8.52 24.86
C GLY A 221 18.19 8.11 25.72
N SER A 222 18.09 6.96 26.38
CA SER A 222 19.15 6.40 27.22
C SER A 222 19.14 4.88 27.21
N GLY A 223 20.31 4.25 27.41
CA GLY A 223 20.43 2.80 27.49
C GLY A 223 20.37 2.11 26.12
N PHE A 224 20.77 2.80 25.05
CA PHE A 224 20.84 2.22 23.71
C PHE A 224 22.09 1.35 23.51
N GLY A 225 23.11 1.51 24.36
CA GLY A 225 24.40 0.83 24.21
C GLY A 225 25.34 1.53 23.21
N SER A 226 26.57 1.01 23.12
CA SER A 226 27.62 1.56 22.24
C SER A 226 27.48 1.11 20.78
N ASN A 227 28.08 1.84 19.84
CA ASN A 227 28.08 1.49 18.42
C ASN A 227 28.62 0.07 18.12
N ASP A 228 29.72 -0.33 18.75
CA ASP A 228 30.35 -1.66 18.57
C ASP A 228 29.47 -2.83 19.03
N ASN A 229 28.38 -2.52 19.72
CA ASN A 229 27.41 -3.47 20.25
C ASN A 229 26.00 -2.90 20.10
N ARG A 230 25.74 -2.23 18.96
CA ARG A 230 24.45 -1.60 18.66
C ARG A 230 23.37 -2.65 18.44
N GLY A 231 22.14 -2.28 18.78
CA GLY A 231 20.98 -3.12 18.51
C GLY A 231 20.28 -2.72 17.20
N LYS A 232 18.96 -2.57 17.22
CA LYS A 232 18.14 -2.30 16.02
C LYS A 232 17.15 -1.16 16.26
N VAL A 233 16.81 -0.43 15.20
CA VAL A 233 15.67 0.50 15.20
C VAL A 233 14.52 -0.11 14.40
N GLY A 234 13.35 -0.19 15.03
CA GLY A 234 12.13 -0.67 14.42
C GLY A 234 11.14 0.45 14.14
N PHE A 235 10.47 0.37 13.00
CA PHE A 235 9.37 1.25 12.60
C PHE A 235 8.10 0.44 12.46
N LYS A 236 6.94 1.07 12.62
CA LYS A 236 5.66 0.45 12.30
C LYS A 236 5.68 -0.04 10.86
N ASN A 237 5.07 -1.19 10.60
CA ASN A 237 4.95 -1.71 9.24
C ASN A 237 3.84 -0.94 8.52
N ALA A 238 4.12 -0.41 7.33
CA ALA A 238 3.11 0.31 6.55
C ALA A 238 2.11 -0.63 5.86
N ASP A 239 2.50 -1.88 5.66
CA ASP A 239 1.73 -2.88 4.93
C ASP A 239 0.67 -3.56 5.84
N ASP A 240 0.63 -3.19 7.12
CA ASP A 240 -0.37 -3.68 8.06
C ASP A 240 -0.91 -2.54 8.96
N GLY A 241 -2.19 -2.66 9.32
CA GLY A 241 -2.81 -1.79 10.32
C GLY A 241 -2.50 -2.22 11.75
N ASP A 242 -1.43 -2.99 11.99
CA ASP A 242 -1.19 -3.60 13.30
C ASP A 242 -0.39 -2.69 14.25
N PRO A 243 -1.01 -2.24 15.36
CA PRO A 243 -0.29 -1.50 16.39
C PRO A 243 0.82 -2.31 17.09
N GLY A 244 0.95 -3.63 16.85
CA GLY A 244 2.03 -4.50 17.35
C GLY A 244 3.16 -4.82 16.36
N SER A 245 2.96 -4.63 15.06
CA SER A 245 3.92 -5.02 14.02
C SER A 245 5.00 -3.98 13.80
N PHE A 246 6.24 -4.43 13.64
CA PHE A 246 7.38 -3.60 13.30
C PHE A 246 8.22 -4.27 12.23
N ILE A 247 8.85 -3.44 11.42
CA ILE A 247 9.97 -3.75 10.56
C ILE A 247 11.23 -3.11 11.14
N PHE A 248 12.41 -3.65 10.84
CA PHE A 248 13.66 -3.06 11.27
C PHE A 248 14.37 -2.35 10.13
N ALA A 249 14.99 -1.21 10.41
CA ALA A 249 15.94 -0.59 9.49
C ALA A 249 17.13 -1.53 9.25
N LEU A 250 17.70 -1.49 8.06
CA LEU A 250 18.94 -2.22 7.77
C LEU A 250 20.10 -1.65 8.57
N ASN A 251 21.13 -2.46 8.82
CA ASN A 251 22.35 -2.00 9.49
C ASN A 251 22.99 -0.80 8.77
N THR A 252 22.96 -0.79 7.44
CA THR A 252 23.47 0.28 6.56
C THR A 252 22.64 1.57 6.60
N GLN A 253 21.40 1.50 7.10
CA GLN A 253 20.53 2.65 7.29
C GLN A 253 20.75 3.32 8.65
N ILE A 254 21.41 2.67 9.61
CA ILE A 254 21.82 3.27 10.88
C ILE A 254 23.15 4.00 10.66
N LYS A 255 23.09 5.33 10.57
CA LYS A 255 24.23 6.22 10.26
C LYS A 255 25.09 6.49 11.48
N GLU A 256 24.46 6.74 12.62
CA GLU A 256 25.16 6.96 13.88
C GLU A 256 24.46 6.24 15.02
N TRP A 257 25.23 5.69 15.97
CA TRP A 257 24.70 5.05 17.18
C TRP A 257 25.57 5.37 18.39
N SER A 258 24.93 5.82 19.45
CA SER A 258 25.51 6.01 20.78
C SER A 258 24.48 5.61 21.84
N ASP A 259 24.90 5.61 23.10
CA ASP A 259 24.01 5.21 24.21
C ASP A 259 22.77 6.12 24.35
N THR A 260 22.85 7.34 23.85
CA THR A 260 21.80 8.37 24.02
C THR A 260 21.26 8.96 22.72
N GLN A 261 21.85 8.63 21.57
CA GLN A 261 21.43 9.15 20.27
C GLN A 261 21.68 8.14 19.15
N ILE A 262 20.72 8.06 18.23
CA ILE A 262 20.79 7.27 16.99
C ILE A 262 20.37 8.18 15.83
N ILE A 263 21.12 8.15 14.73
CA ILE A 263 20.69 8.73 13.44
C ILE A 263 20.44 7.57 12.49
N VAL A 264 19.23 7.51 11.94
CA VAL A 264 18.78 6.38 11.12
C VAL A 264 17.95 6.87 9.94
N GLU A 265 18.19 6.32 8.76
CA GLU A 265 17.30 6.52 7.62
C GLU A 265 15.99 5.77 7.82
N VAL A 266 14.87 6.43 7.52
CA VAL A 266 13.54 5.82 7.62
C VAL A 266 13.35 4.79 6.49
N PRO A 267 13.19 3.49 6.79
CA PRO A 267 13.11 2.44 5.77
C PRO A 267 11.81 2.54 4.95
N HIS A 268 11.83 2.07 3.71
CA HIS A 268 10.72 2.26 2.76
C HIS A 268 9.37 1.66 3.18
N ASN A 269 9.36 0.68 4.08
CA ASN A 269 8.13 0.06 4.60
C ASN A 269 7.69 0.64 5.95
N ALA A 270 8.28 1.76 6.39
CA ALA A 270 7.90 2.41 7.64
C ALA A 270 6.53 3.07 7.49
N GLY A 271 5.62 2.76 8.41
CA GLY A 271 4.32 3.40 8.55
C GLY A 271 4.26 4.37 9.74
N THR A 272 3.20 5.16 9.79
CA THR A 272 2.89 6.04 10.92
C THR A 272 2.72 5.23 12.21
N GLY A 273 3.36 5.68 13.30
CA GLY A 273 3.18 5.11 14.63
C GLY A 273 4.46 5.12 15.48
N LYS A 274 4.58 4.21 16.44
CA LYS A 274 5.72 4.21 17.38
C LYS A 274 7.04 3.85 16.70
N VAL A 275 8.14 4.42 17.20
CA VAL A 275 9.51 4.00 16.89
C VAL A 275 10.02 3.10 18.01
N LEU A 276 10.59 1.96 17.65
CA LEU A 276 11.13 0.96 18.56
C LEU A 276 12.65 1.03 18.58
N VAL A 277 13.27 0.97 19.76
CA VAL A 277 14.70 0.70 19.92
C VAL A 277 14.85 -0.64 20.62
N GLN A 278 15.59 -1.54 19.97
CA GLN A 278 16.03 -2.81 20.51
C GLN A 278 17.52 -2.70 20.84
N ASP A 279 17.94 -3.08 22.06
CA ASP A 279 19.36 -3.20 22.39
C ASP A 279 19.96 -4.53 21.87
N ASN A 280 21.28 -4.70 21.95
CA ASN A 280 21.90 -5.95 21.47
C ASN A 280 21.60 -7.18 22.35
N ASN A 281 20.96 -7.02 23.50
CA ASN A 281 20.47 -8.13 24.32
C ASN A 281 19.04 -8.54 23.94
N GLY A 282 18.43 -7.86 22.96
CA GLY A 282 17.06 -8.09 22.52
C GLY A 282 16.00 -7.41 23.39
N ASN A 283 16.38 -6.53 24.33
CA ASN A 283 15.42 -5.75 25.11
C ASN A 283 14.83 -4.64 24.23
N ASN A 284 13.52 -4.44 24.33
CA ASN A 284 12.76 -3.55 23.46
C ASN A 284 12.11 -2.42 24.26
N ALA A 285 12.16 -1.20 23.75
CA ALA A 285 11.30 -0.10 24.19
C ALA A 285 10.82 0.72 22.99
N ALA A 286 9.62 1.29 23.10
CA ALA A 286 9.02 2.12 22.07
C ALA A 286 8.89 3.57 22.54
N SER A 287 8.86 4.50 21.59
CA SER A 287 8.55 5.90 21.82
C SER A 287 7.18 6.12 22.46
N ILE A 288 7.01 7.26 23.13
CA ILE A 288 5.70 7.68 23.66
C ILE A 288 4.83 8.27 22.55
N ASN A 289 5.40 9.04 21.63
CA ASN A 289 4.69 9.69 20.53
C ASN A 289 4.73 8.85 19.25
N ASN A 290 3.75 9.06 18.37
CA ASN A 290 3.75 8.49 17.02
C ASN A 290 4.60 9.39 16.11
N LEU A 291 5.47 8.76 15.32
CA LEU A 291 6.10 9.34 14.14
C LEU A 291 5.08 9.32 13.01
N ILE A 292 4.92 10.44 12.30
CA ILE A 292 4.04 10.55 11.14
C ILE A 292 4.86 10.27 9.88
N VAL A 293 4.47 9.28 9.10
CA VAL A 293 5.06 9.01 7.79
C VAL A 293 4.07 9.47 6.72
N THR A 294 4.38 10.55 6.01
CA THR A 294 3.45 11.17 5.05
C THR A 294 3.48 10.55 3.67
N SER A 295 4.59 9.91 3.31
CA SER A 295 4.73 9.17 2.04
C SER A 295 5.87 8.16 2.14
N ALA A 296 5.83 7.16 1.26
CA ALA A 296 6.86 6.14 1.14
C ALA A 296 7.26 5.93 -0.33
N GLN A 297 8.55 5.71 -0.61
CA GLN A 297 9.07 5.33 -1.93
C GLN A 297 9.77 3.98 -1.85
N PHE A 298 9.57 3.11 -2.84
CA PHE A 298 10.20 1.79 -2.86
C PHE A 298 11.71 1.87 -2.96
N ASN A 299 12.36 1.06 -2.12
CA ASN A 299 13.76 0.70 -2.29
C ASN A 299 13.88 -0.80 -2.57
N VAL A 300 14.90 -1.19 -3.33
CA VAL A 300 15.34 -2.59 -3.41
C VAL A 300 16.38 -2.83 -2.35
N SER A 301 16.21 -3.90 -1.58
CA SER A 301 17.24 -4.36 -0.64
C SER A 301 18.08 -5.45 -1.31
N ILE A 302 19.39 -5.23 -1.39
CA ILE A 302 20.35 -6.14 -2.02
C ILE A 302 21.45 -6.47 -1.02
N ASP A 303 21.76 -7.76 -0.89
CA ASP A 303 22.99 -8.21 -0.27
C ASP A 303 24.10 -8.20 -1.34
N PRO A 304 25.14 -7.36 -1.21
CA PRO A 304 26.23 -7.31 -2.18
C PRO A 304 26.99 -8.63 -2.34
N ASP A 305 26.93 -9.53 -1.34
CA ASP A 305 27.56 -10.84 -1.44
C ASP A 305 26.74 -11.82 -2.31
N ASP A 306 25.45 -11.52 -2.50
CA ASP A 306 24.55 -12.25 -3.40
C ASP A 306 24.69 -11.80 -4.87
N ALA A 307 25.59 -10.84 -5.15
CA ALA A 307 25.89 -10.32 -6.49
C ALA A 307 26.47 -11.35 -7.46
N THR A 308 27.03 -12.44 -6.95
CA THR A 308 27.51 -13.50 -7.81
C THR A 308 26.30 -14.10 -8.51
N THR A 309 26.38 -14.37 -9.81
CA THR A 309 25.31 -14.99 -10.62
C THR A 309 24.95 -16.43 -10.20
N GLN A 310 25.25 -16.81 -8.95
CA GLN A 310 24.92 -18.07 -8.33
C GLN A 310 23.43 -18.14 -8.03
N ASP A 311 22.79 -19.21 -8.51
CA ASP A 311 21.43 -19.61 -8.16
C ASP A 311 21.50 -20.98 -7.45
N PRO A 312 21.28 -21.06 -6.11
CA PRO A 312 20.94 -19.94 -5.22
C PRO A 312 22.17 -19.07 -4.90
N PRO A 313 21.97 -17.80 -4.51
CA PRO A 313 23.06 -16.95 -4.03
C PRO A 313 23.76 -17.60 -2.82
N GLY A 314 25.05 -17.29 -2.67
CA GLY A 314 25.95 -17.92 -1.69
C GLY A 314 25.55 -17.66 -0.22
N VAL A 315 26.32 -18.21 0.70
CA VAL A 315 26.17 -17.91 2.13
C VAL A 315 26.63 -16.46 2.33
N ASN A 316 25.76 -15.59 2.85
CA ASN A 316 26.00 -14.16 3.11
C ASN A 316 27.45 -13.93 3.53
N GLY A 317 28.18 -13.17 2.72
CA GLY A 317 29.55 -12.80 3.01
C GLY A 317 29.60 -11.77 4.14
N PRO A 318 30.71 -11.02 4.28
CA PRO A 318 30.88 -10.08 5.37
C PRO A 318 30.08 -8.77 5.20
N LEU A 319 29.43 -8.52 4.05
CA LEU A 319 28.76 -7.26 3.77
C LEU A 319 27.30 -7.28 4.27
N ASP A 320 26.84 -6.14 4.76
CA ASP A 320 25.44 -5.97 5.15
C ASP A 320 24.56 -5.73 3.91
N MET A 321 23.24 -5.91 4.03
CA MET A 321 22.28 -5.50 3.00
C MET A 321 22.23 -3.98 2.84
N TYR A 322 22.08 -3.50 1.61
CA TYR A 322 21.91 -2.10 1.25
C TYR A 322 20.54 -1.86 0.62
N ALA A 323 19.96 -0.68 0.87
CA ALA A 323 18.70 -0.25 0.29
C ALA A 323 18.95 0.79 -0.80
N TYR A 324 18.37 0.59 -1.99
CA TYR A 324 18.57 1.43 -3.16
C TYR A 324 17.25 1.97 -3.68
N GLN A 325 17.14 3.29 -3.84
CA GLN A 325 15.94 3.91 -4.36
C GLN A 325 15.69 3.50 -5.82
N THR A 326 14.44 3.17 -6.10
CA THR A 326 13.97 2.82 -7.45
C THR A 326 13.78 4.05 -8.33
N ARG A 327 13.82 3.85 -9.64
CA ARG A 327 13.51 4.88 -10.64
C ARG A 327 12.89 4.25 -11.88
N HIS A 328 12.23 5.08 -12.67
CA HIS A 328 11.77 4.77 -14.00
C HIS A 328 12.85 5.05 -15.05
N ILE A 329 12.65 4.50 -16.25
CA ILE A 329 13.49 4.71 -17.42
C ILE A 329 12.64 5.10 -18.63
N ASN A 330 13.30 5.48 -19.71
CA ASN A 330 12.73 5.45 -21.05
C ASN A 330 12.91 4.04 -21.63
N ASP A 331 11.87 3.22 -21.48
CA ASP A 331 11.76 1.89 -22.08
C ASP A 331 11.38 2.01 -23.57
N GLU A 332 10.41 2.87 -23.89
CA GLU A 332 10.10 3.31 -25.26
C GLU A 332 9.44 4.69 -25.28
N GLY A 333 9.64 5.48 -26.35
CA GLY A 333 8.88 6.72 -26.58
C GLY A 333 9.08 7.83 -25.54
N GLY A 334 10.13 7.74 -24.73
CA GLY A 334 10.44 8.64 -23.63
C GLY A 334 9.97 8.13 -22.26
N GLY A 335 9.39 6.94 -22.14
CA GLY A 335 8.89 6.38 -20.89
C GLY A 335 8.37 4.94 -21.05
N TYR A 336 7.14 4.65 -20.62
CA TYR A 336 6.54 3.30 -20.75
C TYR A 336 5.23 3.32 -21.54
N VAL A 337 4.96 2.21 -22.21
CA VAL A 337 3.68 1.92 -22.86
C VAL A 337 2.95 0.86 -22.04
N TRP A 338 1.73 1.18 -21.60
CA TRP A 338 0.81 0.27 -20.94
C TRP A 338 -0.09 -0.42 -21.97
N GLU A 339 -0.15 -1.74 -21.92
CA GLU A 339 -0.95 -2.56 -22.82
C GLU A 339 -2.04 -3.30 -22.05
N MET A 340 -3.31 -3.03 -22.37
CA MET A 340 -4.42 -3.73 -21.74
C MET A 340 -4.68 -5.06 -22.45
N TYR A 341 -4.76 -6.15 -21.68
CA TYR A 341 -5.19 -7.44 -22.22
C TYR A 341 -6.60 -7.33 -22.82
N THR A 342 -6.88 -8.12 -23.84
CA THR A 342 -8.09 -8.04 -24.68
C THR A 342 -9.39 -7.95 -23.87
N ASP A 343 -9.57 -8.76 -22.83
CA ASP A 343 -10.81 -8.76 -22.04
C ASP A 343 -10.95 -7.47 -21.21
N PHE A 344 -9.84 -6.97 -20.65
CA PHE A 344 -9.81 -5.70 -19.91
C PHE A 344 -10.04 -4.51 -20.84
N PHE A 345 -9.38 -4.48 -22.00
CA PHE A 345 -9.52 -3.41 -22.99
C PHE A 345 -10.94 -3.28 -23.53
N ASN A 346 -11.66 -4.40 -23.67
CA ASN A 346 -13.03 -4.43 -24.16
C ASN A 346 -14.08 -4.10 -23.08
N ASP A 347 -13.70 -4.15 -21.80
CA ASP A 347 -14.54 -3.65 -20.71
C ASP A 347 -14.45 -2.12 -20.64
N THR A 348 -15.48 -1.46 -21.15
CA THR A 348 -15.51 0.01 -21.25
C THR A 348 -15.38 0.69 -19.89
N ASN A 349 -16.04 0.18 -18.85
CA ASN A 349 -16.03 0.83 -17.55
C ASN A 349 -14.64 0.79 -16.90
N SER A 350 -14.02 -0.37 -16.95
CA SER A 350 -12.72 -0.66 -16.32
C SER A 350 -11.60 0.04 -17.07
N LYS A 351 -11.66 0.02 -18.40
CA LYS A 351 -10.76 0.80 -19.26
C LYS A 351 -10.86 2.30 -18.96
N THR A 352 -12.06 2.87 -18.95
CA THR A 352 -12.25 4.32 -18.70
C THR A 352 -11.79 4.72 -17.30
N ALA A 353 -12.07 3.90 -16.27
CA ALA A 353 -11.60 4.17 -14.91
C ALA A 353 -10.06 4.10 -14.81
N PHE A 354 -9.43 3.11 -15.44
CA PHE A 354 -7.97 3.00 -15.47
C PHE A 354 -7.32 4.17 -16.22
N GLU A 355 -7.83 4.51 -17.42
CA GLU A 355 -7.38 5.67 -18.20
C GLU A 355 -7.48 6.95 -17.38
N THR A 356 -8.60 7.18 -16.70
CA THR A 356 -8.83 8.35 -15.83
C THR A 356 -7.82 8.41 -14.69
N SER A 357 -7.59 7.30 -13.98
CA SER A 357 -6.62 7.23 -12.89
C SER A 357 -5.18 7.44 -13.37
N LEU A 358 -4.83 6.92 -14.55
CA LEU A 358 -3.51 7.12 -15.16
C LEU A 358 -3.30 8.58 -15.58
N GLU A 359 -4.31 9.25 -16.14
CA GLU A 359 -4.20 10.67 -16.48
C GLU A 359 -4.00 11.57 -15.24
N LYS A 360 -4.66 11.28 -14.12
CA LYS A 360 -4.44 12.03 -12.86
C LYS A 360 -2.97 12.04 -12.47
N TRP A 361 -2.35 10.87 -12.45
CA TRP A 361 -0.92 10.77 -12.16
C TRP A 361 -0.06 11.53 -13.17
N ARG A 362 -0.31 11.33 -14.48
CA ARG A 362 0.45 12.03 -15.53
C ARG A 362 0.37 13.54 -15.43
N CYS A 363 -0.79 14.07 -15.06
CA CYS A 363 -1.00 15.50 -14.97
C CYS A 363 -0.32 16.11 -13.75
N GLU A 364 -0.24 15.37 -12.65
CA GLU A 364 0.44 15.84 -11.45
C GLU A 364 1.96 15.63 -11.50
N THR A 365 2.46 14.59 -12.18
CA THR A 365 3.88 14.21 -12.12
C THR A 365 4.64 14.46 -13.41
N LYS A 366 3.93 14.53 -14.54
CA LYS A 366 4.50 14.46 -15.91
C LYS A 366 5.18 13.13 -16.23
N VAL A 367 4.88 12.05 -15.50
CA VAL A 367 5.37 10.71 -15.86
C VAL A 367 5.01 10.39 -17.31
N ASN A 368 5.96 9.90 -18.09
CA ASN A 368 5.73 9.57 -19.49
C ASN A 368 5.19 8.15 -19.63
N TRP A 369 3.94 8.00 -19.25
CA TRP A 369 3.15 6.80 -19.51
C TRP A 369 2.21 7.05 -20.67
N VAL A 370 2.09 6.06 -21.55
CA VAL A 370 1.16 6.06 -22.69
C VAL A 370 0.35 4.77 -22.65
N ILE A 371 -0.93 4.84 -22.95
CA ILE A 371 -1.78 3.64 -23.09
C ILE A 371 -1.83 3.28 -24.59
N SER A 372 -1.63 2.00 -24.90
CA SER A 372 -1.75 1.50 -26.27
C SER A 372 -3.19 1.64 -26.79
N ASN A 373 -3.32 2.06 -28.05
CA ASN A 373 -4.63 2.21 -28.72
C ASN A 373 -5.25 0.86 -29.15
N SER A 374 -4.53 -0.24 -28.99
CA SER A 374 -4.98 -1.59 -29.32
C SER A 374 -4.74 -2.54 -28.15
N PRO A 375 -5.61 -3.55 -27.96
CA PRO A 375 -5.40 -4.56 -26.93
C PRO A 375 -4.16 -5.41 -27.22
N THR A 376 -3.59 -5.97 -26.16
CA THR A 376 -2.59 -7.05 -26.26
C THR A 376 -3.23 -8.42 -26.09
N THR A 377 -2.57 -9.44 -26.63
CA THR A 377 -2.91 -10.85 -26.40
C THR A 377 -2.18 -11.44 -25.18
N THR A 378 -1.26 -10.68 -24.59
CA THR A 378 -0.53 -11.10 -23.39
C THR A 378 -1.48 -11.24 -22.21
N ASN A 379 -1.67 -12.49 -21.78
CA ASN A 379 -2.50 -12.84 -20.65
C ASN A 379 -1.64 -13.52 -19.59
N ALA A 380 -0.60 -12.84 -19.12
CA ALA A 380 0.31 -13.31 -18.08
C ALA A 380 0.84 -12.13 -17.25
N THR A 381 1.42 -12.42 -16.09
CA THR A 381 2.08 -11.44 -15.21
C THR A 381 3.48 -11.98 -14.93
N VAL A 382 4.35 -11.84 -15.93
CA VAL A 382 5.65 -12.49 -16.05
C VAL A 382 6.62 -11.54 -16.74
N ALA A 383 7.92 -11.69 -16.51
CA ALA A 383 8.93 -10.87 -17.19
C ALA A 383 8.93 -11.14 -18.71
N ASP A 384 8.25 -10.30 -19.49
CA ASP A 384 8.12 -10.43 -20.94
C ASP A 384 8.33 -9.11 -21.72
N GLY A 385 8.70 -8.04 -21.02
CA GLY A 385 8.91 -6.71 -21.55
C GLY A 385 7.63 -5.92 -21.84
N ILE A 386 6.46 -6.41 -21.42
CA ILE A 386 5.17 -5.75 -21.67
C ILE A 386 4.63 -5.22 -20.35
N ASN A 387 4.33 -3.93 -20.28
CA ASN A 387 3.67 -3.37 -19.12
C ASN A 387 2.16 -3.66 -19.19
N VAL A 388 1.71 -4.81 -18.68
CA VAL A 388 0.34 -5.28 -18.93
C VAL A 388 -0.66 -4.84 -17.85
N VAL A 389 -1.87 -4.49 -18.29
CA VAL A 389 -3.04 -4.29 -17.42
C VAL A 389 -4.07 -5.36 -17.72
N ARG A 390 -4.48 -6.13 -16.71
CA ARG A 390 -5.39 -7.26 -16.92
C ARG A 390 -6.24 -7.61 -15.71
N TYR A 391 -7.19 -8.49 -15.95
CA TYR A 391 -7.94 -9.22 -14.93
C TYR A 391 -7.30 -10.57 -14.62
N ASP A 392 -7.34 -11.00 -13.36
CA ASP A 392 -7.04 -12.38 -12.96
C ASP A 392 -7.77 -12.75 -11.66
N ASP A 393 -7.77 -14.03 -11.33
CA ASP A 393 -8.22 -14.51 -10.01
C ASP A 393 -7.10 -14.26 -8.99
N LEU A 394 -7.25 -13.21 -8.17
CA LEU A 394 -6.31 -12.91 -7.10
C LEU A 394 -6.68 -13.67 -5.81
N ASP A 395 -5.77 -13.68 -4.83
CA ASP A 395 -6.11 -14.23 -3.52
C ASP A 395 -7.26 -13.42 -2.90
N ASP A 396 -8.14 -14.08 -2.12
CA ASP A 396 -9.42 -13.54 -1.63
C ASP A 396 -9.34 -12.18 -0.91
N ASP A 397 -8.14 -11.83 -0.44
CA ASP A 397 -7.82 -10.59 0.24
C ASP A 397 -7.16 -9.53 -0.65
N VAL A 398 -7.20 -9.62 -1.97
CA VAL A 398 -6.51 -8.66 -2.86
C VAL A 398 -7.46 -8.12 -3.92
N LEU A 399 -7.61 -6.80 -3.99
CA LEU A 399 -8.45 -6.13 -4.99
C LEU A 399 -7.67 -5.84 -6.29
N GLY A 400 -6.44 -5.38 -6.15
CA GLY A 400 -5.50 -5.10 -7.22
C GLY A 400 -4.09 -5.45 -6.77
N ARG A 401 -3.18 -5.62 -7.74
CA ARG A 401 -1.78 -5.88 -7.46
C ARG A 401 -0.88 -5.32 -8.55
N CYS A 402 0.11 -4.55 -8.12
CA CYS A 402 1.18 -4.04 -8.98
C CYS A 402 2.48 -4.86 -8.81
N TYR A 403 3.13 -5.15 -9.94
CA TYR A 403 4.43 -5.80 -10.03
C TYR A 403 5.42 -4.80 -10.61
N SER A 404 6.52 -4.54 -9.92
CA SER A 404 7.66 -3.77 -10.45
C SER A 404 8.85 -4.69 -10.59
N ARG A 405 9.26 -4.93 -11.85
CA ARG A 405 10.48 -5.68 -12.14
C ARG A 405 11.65 -4.74 -12.27
N ILE A 406 12.68 -5.01 -11.49
CA ILE A 406 13.79 -4.10 -11.29
C ILE A 406 15.05 -4.82 -11.70
N ALA A 407 15.88 -4.10 -12.45
CA ALA A 407 17.26 -4.43 -12.67
C ALA A 407 18.12 -3.31 -12.10
N GLY A 408 19.41 -3.57 -11.95
CA GLY A 408 20.34 -2.47 -11.73
C GLY A 408 21.75 -2.83 -12.08
N CYS A 409 22.58 -1.80 -12.16
CA CYS A 409 23.99 -1.90 -12.43
C CYS A 409 24.75 -0.88 -11.58
N GLY A 410 26.07 -1.03 -11.54
CA GLY A 410 26.95 -0.23 -10.68
C GLY A 410 27.67 -1.10 -9.66
N ASN A 411 28.35 -0.48 -8.70
CA ASN A 411 29.06 -1.25 -7.67
C ASN A 411 28.11 -1.57 -6.51
N LEU A 412 27.89 -2.86 -6.28
CA LEU A 412 27.12 -3.31 -5.13
C LEU A 412 27.91 -3.02 -3.84
N GLY A 413 27.19 -2.70 -2.77
CA GLY A 413 27.78 -2.29 -1.49
C GLY A 413 28.04 -0.78 -1.35
N ASP A 414 27.71 0.01 -2.38
CA ASP A 414 27.76 1.46 -2.34
C ASP A 414 26.39 2.04 -2.77
N PRO A 415 25.60 2.63 -1.84
CA PRO A 415 24.25 3.16 -2.10
C PRO A 415 24.23 4.25 -3.18
N ASP A 416 25.33 4.96 -3.39
CA ASP A 416 25.42 6.06 -4.34
C ASP A 416 25.81 5.60 -5.75
N SER A 417 26.21 4.33 -5.91
CA SER A 417 26.76 3.82 -7.16
C SER A 417 25.91 2.77 -7.86
N TRP A 418 24.93 2.16 -7.18
CA TRP A 418 24.05 1.16 -7.82
C TRP A 418 22.69 1.75 -8.18
N TYR A 419 22.31 1.59 -9.44
CA TYR A 419 21.15 2.23 -10.04
C TYR A 419 20.02 1.23 -10.25
N ALA A 420 19.12 1.15 -9.27
CA ALA A 420 17.89 0.37 -9.34
C ALA A 420 16.89 1.03 -10.30
N HIS A 421 16.54 0.35 -11.39
CA HIS A 421 15.59 0.85 -12.37
C HIS A 421 14.53 -0.19 -12.73
N VAL A 422 13.30 0.29 -12.90
CA VAL A 422 12.15 -0.52 -13.29
C VAL A 422 12.24 -0.77 -14.80
N TYR A 423 12.31 -2.03 -15.23
CA TYR A 423 12.29 -2.35 -16.66
C TYR A 423 10.91 -2.81 -17.13
N GLU A 424 10.00 -3.15 -16.21
CA GLU A 424 8.66 -3.63 -16.55
C GLU A 424 7.69 -3.48 -15.37
N LEU A 425 6.43 -3.18 -15.66
CA LEU A 425 5.34 -2.96 -14.72
C LEU A 425 4.07 -3.71 -15.12
N ASP A 426 3.54 -4.56 -14.25
CA ASP A 426 2.21 -5.16 -14.48
C ASP A 426 1.22 -4.72 -13.42
N ILE A 427 -0.04 -4.52 -13.80
CA ILE A 427 -1.15 -4.34 -12.87
C ILE A 427 -2.23 -5.39 -13.16
N VAL A 428 -2.63 -6.09 -12.11
CA VAL A 428 -3.69 -7.10 -12.15
C VAL A 428 -4.81 -6.69 -11.21
N PHE A 429 -6.05 -6.73 -11.69
CA PHE A 429 -7.25 -6.52 -10.89
C PHE A 429 -8.00 -7.84 -10.67
N ASP A 430 -8.61 -8.01 -9.50
CA ASP A 430 -9.39 -9.20 -9.20
C ASP A 430 -10.64 -9.30 -10.09
N ASN A 431 -10.83 -10.48 -10.67
CA ASN A 431 -12.00 -10.85 -11.45
C ASN A 431 -12.80 -12.00 -10.80
N GLY A 432 -12.32 -12.53 -9.68
CA GLY A 432 -12.87 -13.73 -9.06
C GLY A 432 -13.93 -13.43 -8.00
N THR A 433 -13.65 -12.52 -7.06
CA THR A 433 -14.47 -12.39 -5.83
C THR A 433 -14.92 -10.97 -5.50
N THR A 434 -14.51 -9.99 -6.30
CA THR A 434 -14.74 -8.57 -6.04
C THR A 434 -15.95 -8.06 -6.80
N GLU A 435 -16.86 -7.43 -6.06
CA GLU A 435 -17.99 -6.72 -6.63
C GLU A 435 -17.57 -5.27 -6.87
N TRP A 436 -17.33 -4.92 -8.13
CA TRP A 436 -16.83 -3.61 -8.53
C TRP A 436 -17.93 -2.56 -8.71
N TYR A 437 -17.64 -1.33 -8.31
CA TYR A 437 -18.40 -0.14 -8.63
C TYR A 437 -17.62 0.75 -9.60
N PHE A 438 -18.32 1.27 -10.60
CA PHE A 438 -17.76 2.04 -11.72
C PHE A 438 -18.47 3.39 -11.93
N GLY A 439 -19.24 3.88 -10.95
CA GLY A 439 -19.96 5.14 -11.13
C GLY A 439 -19.01 6.32 -11.23
N GLU A 440 -19.30 7.27 -12.11
CA GLU A 440 -18.41 8.42 -12.36
C GLU A 440 -18.81 9.67 -11.55
N ASP A 441 -19.99 9.69 -10.92
CA ASP A 441 -20.43 10.86 -10.16
C ASP A 441 -19.66 10.90 -8.82
N PRO A 442 -18.89 11.97 -8.55
CA PRO A 442 -18.10 12.08 -7.32
C PRO A 442 -18.94 12.20 -6.04
N ILE A 443 -20.26 12.29 -6.16
CA ILE A 443 -21.22 12.33 -5.04
C ILE A 443 -21.91 10.97 -4.85
N GLU A 444 -21.89 10.10 -5.86
CA GLU A 444 -22.49 8.77 -5.77
C GLU A 444 -21.45 7.78 -5.22
N LEU A 445 -21.70 7.33 -4.00
CA LEU A 445 -20.85 6.34 -3.34
C LEU A 445 -21.17 4.92 -3.82
N PRO A 446 -20.20 4.00 -3.80
CA PRO A 446 -20.46 2.60 -4.07
C PRO A 446 -21.57 2.07 -3.15
N ASP A 447 -22.41 1.18 -3.68
CA ASP A 447 -23.36 0.44 -2.84
C ASP A 447 -22.63 -0.33 -1.72
N LEU A 448 -23.32 -0.60 -0.62
CA LEU A 448 -22.81 -1.46 0.46
C LEU A 448 -22.31 -2.80 -0.11
N GLY A 449 -21.05 -3.12 0.19
CA GLY A 449 -20.40 -4.35 -0.26
C GLY A 449 -19.65 -4.25 -1.59
N LYS A 450 -19.69 -3.11 -2.29
CA LYS A 450 -18.91 -2.88 -3.51
C LYS A 450 -17.65 -2.07 -3.24
N PHE A 451 -16.59 -2.38 -3.98
CA PHE A 451 -15.34 -1.62 -3.99
C PHE A 451 -15.29 -0.70 -5.20
N ASP A 452 -14.79 0.51 -5.01
CA ASP A 452 -14.62 1.47 -6.08
C ASP A 452 -13.42 1.12 -6.98
N PHE A 453 -13.67 0.78 -8.24
CA PHE A 453 -12.60 0.34 -9.15
C PHE A 453 -11.59 1.47 -9.44
N GLU A 454 -12.07 2.70 -9.64
CA GLU A 454 -11.20 3.85 -9.95
C GLU A 454 -10.21 4.14 -8.80
N SER A 455 -10.68 4.02 -7.54
CA SER A 455 -9.83 4.14 -6.35
C SER A 455 -8.74 3.09 -6.29
N VAL A 456 -9.08 1.82 -6.57
CA VAL A 456 -8.08 0.74 -6.63
C VAL A 456 -7.12 0.97 -7.80
N ALA A 457 -7.60 1.36 -8.97
CA ALA A 457 -6.72 1.69 -10.10
C ALA A 457 -5.76 2.84 -9.78
N LEU A 458 -6.23 3.90 -9.11
CA LEU A 458 -5.40 5.02 -8.69
C LEU A 458 -4.31 4.59 -7.69
N HIS A 459 -4.67 3.71 -6.76
CA HIS A 459 -3.75 3.11 -5.78
C HIS A 459 -2.68 2.24 -6.45
N GLU A 460 -3.07 1.28 -7.30
CA GLU A 460 -2.11 0.40 -7.99
C GLU A 460 -1.17 1.18 -8.92
N LEU A 461 -1.67 2.23 -9.59
CA LEU A 461 -0.83 3.15 -10.36
C LEU A 461 0.14 3.95 -9.47
N GLY A 462 -0.20 4.18 -8.20
CA GLY A 462 0.73 4.72 -7.21
C GLY A 462 1.88 3.76 -6.89
N HIS A 463 1.60 2.45 -6.79
CA HIS A 463 2.67 1.44 -6.75
C HIS A 463 3.49 1.41 -8.05
N GLY A 464 2.85 1.61 -9.21
CA GLY A 464 3.54 1.83 -10.49
C GLY A 464 4.49 3.04 -10.47
N HIS A 465 4.13 4.10 -9.73
CA HIS A 465 5.00 5.25 -9.44
C HIS A 465 6.14 4.95 -8.46
N GLN A 466 6.26 3.70 -8.03
CA GLN A 466 7.19 3.23 -7.00
C GLN A 466 6.91 3.83 -5.62
N LEU A 467 5.64 4.08 -5.31
CA LEU A 467 5.21 4.50 -3.98
C LEU A 467 4.86 3.28 -3.12
N GLY A 468 5.30 3.32 -1.87
CA GLY A 468 4.93 2.34 -0.85
C GLY A 468 3.65 2.72 -0.10
N HIS A 469 3.15 1.77 0.69
CA HIS A 469 2.01 2.05 1.57
C HIS A 469 2.37 3.08 2.64
N VAL A 470 1.34 3.78 3.13
CA VAL A 470 1.37 4.55 4.38
C VAL A 470 0.25 4.09 5.31
N VAL A 471 0.39 4.39 6.59
CA VAL A 471 -0.70 4.21 7.57
C VAL A 471 -1.32 5.56 7.81
N ASP A 472 -2.57 5.70 7.37
CA ASP A 472 -3.40 6.87 7.60
C ASP A 472 -4.67 6.41 8.33
N GLU A 473 -5.00 7.09 9.42
CA GLU A 473 -6.24 6.86 10.16
C GLU A 473 -7.30 7.92 9.84
N SER A 474 -6.95 8.88 8.98
CA SER A 474 -7.94 9.79 8.39
C SER A 474 -8.83 8.97 7.45
N GLY A 475 -10.14 9.17 7.58
CA GLY A 475 -11.13 8.38 6.85
C GLY A 475 -12.23 9.29 6.32
N GLY A 476 -12.84 8.90 5.21
CA GLY A 476 -13.84 9.68 4.51
C GLY A 476 -13.49 9.81 3.02
N ASP A 477 -14.51 9.96 2.19
CA ASP A 477 -14.38 9.92 0.74
C ASP A 477 -13.47 11.04 0.21
N ASN A 478 -12.37 10.67 -0.46
CA ASN A 478 -11.34 11.57 -0.96
C ASN A 478 -10.66 12.43 0.14
N GLU A 479 -10.77 12.04 1.41
CA GLU A 479 -10.13 12.71 2.54
C GLU A 479 -8.88 11.97 3.04
N GLY A 480 -8.71 10.70 2.64
CA GLY A 480 -7.61 9.83 3.07
C GLY A 480 -6.38 9.84 2.15
N GLU A 481 -5.31 9.20 2.59
CA GLU A 481 -4.14 8.90 1.76
C GLU A 481 -4.45 7.81 0.72
N VAL A 482 -4.30 8.12 -0.58
CA VAL A 482 -4.50 7.13 -1.67
C VAL A 482 -3.60 5.92 -1.49
N MET A 483 -2.37 6.12 -0.99
CA MET A 483 -1.42 5.03 -0.71
C MET A 483 -1.62 4.39 0.66
N HIS A 484 -2.71 4.69 1.38
CA HIS A 484 -3.07 3.92 2.56
C HIS A 484 -3.21 2.45 2.15
N PHE A 485 -2.67 1.50 2.94
CA PHE A 485 -2.81 0.06 2.64
C PHE A 485 -4.28 -0.42 2.61
N ALA A 486 -5.22 0.47 2.94
CA ALA A 486 -6.59 0.19 3.30
C ALA A 486 -7.67 1.06 2.58
N LEU A 487 -8.78 0.47 2.08
CA LEU A 487 -9.98 1.05 1.45
C LEU A 487 -11.25 0.35 1.95
N GLN A 488 -12.34 1.06 2.23
CA GLN A 488 -13.62 0.45 2.61
C GLN A 488 -14.51 0.15 1.40
N THR A 489 -15.44 -0.80 1.57
CA THR A 489 -16.61 -0.85 0.69
C THR A 489 -17.46 0.39 0.92
N ALA A 490 -18.13 0.89 -0.13
CA ALA A 490 -18.90 2.15 -0.07
C ALA A 490 -18.05 3.40 0.27
N GLU A 491 -16.75 3.34 -0.03
CA GLU A 491 -15.81 4.47 0.03
C GLU A 491 -15.19 4.70 -1.35
N GLN A 492 -14.83 5.94 -1.64
CA GLN A 492 -14.01 6.31 -2.79
C GLN A 492 -12.79 7.15 -2.38
N GLN A 493 -11.64 6.84 -2.97
CA GLN A 493 -10.36 7.54 -2.86
C GLN A 493 -9.78 7.79 -4.26
N ARG A 494 -10.36 8.77 -4.95
CA ARG A 494 -10.06 9.11 -6.34
C ARG A 494 -9.25 10.39 -6.50
N VAL A 495 -8.86 11.05 -5.41
CA VAL A 495 -8.14 12.34 -5.42
C VAL A 495 -6.74 12.17 -4.85
N LEU A 496 -5.73 12.53 -5.63
CA LEU A 496 -4.35 12.58 -5.14
C LEU A 496 -4.18 13.79 -4.23
N ASN A 497 -3.60 13.58 -3.05
CA ASN A 497 -3.24 14.68 -2.18
C ASN A 497 -1.81 15.18 -2.45
N VAL A 498 -1.41 16.24 -1.75
CA VAL A 498 -0.09 16.86 -1.91
C VAL A 498 1.08 15.92 -1.62
N ASN A 499 0.93 14.98 -0.67
CA ASN A 499 1.98 14.02 -0.32
C ASN A 499 2.16 12.99 -1.43
N ASN A 500 1.07 12.47 -2.00
CA ASN A 500 1.10 11.53 -3.12
C ASN A 500 1.79 12.18 -4.33
N ILE A 501 1.40 13.41 -4.66
CA ILE A 501 1.96 14.18 -5.78
C ILE A 501 3.44 14.45 -5.56
N ALA A 502 3.84 14.96 -4.40
CA ALA A 502 5.24 15.28 -4.10
C ALA A 502 6.14 14.04 -4.12
N ALA A 503 5.67 12.92 -3.58
CA ALA A 503 6.42 11.67 -3.57
C ALA A 503 6.62 11.12 -4.98
N ALA A 504 5.56 11.10 -5.80
CA ALA A 504 5.65 10.63 -7.19
C ALA A 504 6.50 11.56 -8.07
N GLN A 505 6.40 12.88 -7.88
CA GLN A 505 7.27 13.85 -8.55
C GLN A 505 8.74 13.64 -8.18
N ALA A 506 9.06 13.26 -6.94
CA ALA A 506 10.43 12.97 -6.55
C ALA A 506 10.99 11.73 -7.28
N VAL A 507 10.18 10.66 -7.45
CA VAL A 507 10.56 9.50 -8.26
C VAL A 507 10.75 9.90 -9.73
N HIS A 508 9.81 10.63 -10.31
CA HIS A 508 9.90 11.09 -11.70
C HIS A 508 11.13 11.98 -11.93
N ASN A 509 11.40 12.93 -11.04
CA ASN A 509 12.57 13.81 -11.14
C ASN A 509 13.89 13.01 -11.05
N ARG A 510 13.98 11.99 -10.18
CA ARG A 510 15.13 11.07 -10.13
C ARG A 510 15.27 10.22 -11.40
N SER A 511 14.16 9.93 -12.07
CA SER A 511 14.11 9.15 -13.31
C SER A 511 14.63 9.92 -14.54
N LYS A 512 14.79 11.25 -14.42
CA LYS A 512 15.29 12.13 -15.49
C LYS A 512 16.81 12.35 -15.49
N THR A 513 17.52 11.88 -14.48
CA THR A 513 18.89 12.35 -14.21
C THR A 513 20.00 11.40 -14.63
N ILE A 514 19.72 10.10 -14.81
CA ILE A 514 20.77 9.09 -14.98
C ILE A 514 20.61 8.34 -16.30
N SER A 515 21.72 8.27 -17.04
CA SER A 515 21.87 7.51 -18.29
C SER A 515 22.98 6.48 -18.08
N GLU A 516 22.69 5.47 -17.28
CA GLU A 516 23.60 4.38 -16.94
C GLU A 516 22.96 3.03 -17.28
N CYS A 517 23.68 1.93 -17.10
CA CYS A 517 23.15 0.57 -17.33
C CYS A 517 22.62 0.29 -18.74
N GLY A 518 22.98 1.12 -19.74
CA GLY A 518 22.41 1.02 -21.09
C GLY A 518 20.96 1.45 -21.20
N VAL A 519 20.39 2.06 -20.15
CA VAL A 519 19.04 2.63 -20.14
C VAL A 519 19.10 4.15 -20.26
N PHE A 520 18.05 4.73 -20.83
CA PHE A 520 17.92 6.17 -21.00
C PHE A 520 17.02 6.77 -19.92
N PRO A 521 17.25 8.02 -19.50
CA PRO A 521 16.36 8.70 -18.56
C PRO A 521 14.97 8.88 -19.18
N MET A 522 13.94 8.78 -18.34
CA MET A 522 12.57 9.13 -18.74
C MET A 522 12.49 10.61 -19.13
N THR A 523 11.60 10.97 -20.05
CA THR A 523 11.31 12.37 -20.40
C THR A 523 9.97 12.80 -19.79
N ASP A 524 9.69 14.10 -19.73
CA ASP A 524 8.36 14.56 -19.33
C ASP A 524 7.31 14.16 -20.38
N SER A 525 6.11 13.77 -19.93
CA SER A 525 4.94 13.62 -20.79
C SER A 525 4.49 14.97 -21.35
N ASN A 526 4.11 14.98 -22.63
CA ASN A 526 3.54 16.16 -23.28
C ASN A 526 2.01 16.21 -23.24
N ILE A 527 1.35 15.18 -22.71
CA ILE A 527 -0.11 14.98 -22.85
C ILE A 527 -0.91 15.78 -21.81
N CYS A 528 -0.31 16.13 -20.67
CA CYS A 528 -0.95 16.93 -19.62
C CYS A 528 -0.52 18.41 -19.58
N ASN A 529 0.01 18.94 -20.69
CA ASN A 529 0.00 20.38 -20.83
C ASN A 529 -1.47 20.81 -20.83
N LEU A 530 -1.91 21.62 -19.85
CA LEU A 530 -3.23 22.28 -19.90
C LEU A 530 -3.43 22.68 -21.35
N SER A 531 -4.44 22.10 -22.01
CA SER A 531 -4.74 22.56 -23.34
C SER A 531 -4.98 24.05 -23.21
N THR A 532 -4.38 24.86 -24.09
CA THR A 532 -4.74 26.27 -24.20
C THR A 532 -6.27 26.45 -24.34
N ASN A 533 -6.96 25.39 -24.77
CA ASN A 533 -8.42 25.31 -24.86
C ASN A 533 -9.14 25.40 -23.51
N GLU A 534 -8.62 24.89 -22.38
CA GLU A 534 -9.33 24.99 -21.08
C GLU A 534 -9.33 26.43 -20.54
N VAL A 535 -8.19 27.13 -20.65
CA VAL A 535 -8.10 28.56 -20.31
C VAL A 535 -8.98 29.38 -21.26
N ASP A 536 -9.04 29.02 -22.54
CA ASP A 536 -9.93 29.65 -23.52
C ASP A 536 -11.41 29.40 -23.19
N LEU A 537 -11.79 28.17 -22.80
CA LEU A 537 -13.17 27.80 -22.45
C LEU A 537 -13.65 28.53 -21.18
N VAL A 538 -12.81 28.64 -20.15
CA VAL A 538 -13.15 29.42 -18.95
C VAL A 538 -13.31 30.92 -19.30
N SER A 539 -12.50 31.45 -20.21
CA SER A 539 -12.61 32.84 -20.66
C SER A 539 -13.89 33.11 -21.49
N GLN A 540 -14.45 32.08 -22.12
CA GLN A 540 -15.67 32.16 -22.93
C GLN A 540 -16.95 32.00 -22.10
N LEU A 541 -16.85 31.51 -20.86
CA LEU A 541 -17.98 31.41 -19.94
C LEU A 541 -18.46 32.79 -19.47
N LYS A 542 -19.72 33.11 -19.73
CA LYS A 542 -20.38 34.32 -19.21
C LYS A 542 -21.61 33.96 -18.41
N ILE A 543 -21.74 34.55 -17.22
CA ILE A 543 -22.93 34.48 -16.38
C ILE A 543 -23.55 35.86 -16.27
N TYR A 544 -24.81 36.01 -16.67
CA TYR A 544 -25.48 37.31 -16.63
C TYR A 544 -26.99 37.20 -16.36
N PRO A 545 -27.61 38.21 -15.72
CA PRO A 545 -26.93 39.27 -14.98
C PRO A 545 -26.28 38.71 -13.70
N ASN A 546 -25.08 39.20 -13.38
CA ASN A 546 -24.38 38.94 -12.13
C ASN A 546 -23.89 40.29 -11.56
N PRO A 547 -24.58 40.87 -10.56
CA PRO A 547 -25.59 40.25 -9.70
C PRO A 547 -26.95 39.95 -10.37
N SER A 548 -27.57 38.83 -9.99
CA SER A 548 -28.88 38.36 -10.44
C SER A 548 -30.02 38.83 -9.53
N THR A 549 -31.20 39.11 -10.09
CA THR A 549 -32.46 39.38 -9.35
C THR A 549 -33.31 38.12 -9.13
N GLY A 550 -32.73 36.95 -9.37
CA GLY A 550 -33.37 35.64 -9.21
C GLY A 550 -33.53 34.84 -10.51
N PHE A 551 -33.17 35.39 -11.65
CA PHE A 551 -32.89 34.63 -12.88
C PHE A 551 -31.49 34.96 -13.38
N PHE A 552 -30.76 33.98 -13.88
CA PHE A 552 -29.50 34.20 -14.57
C PHE A 552 -29.36 33.23 -15.74
N TYR A 553 -28.50 33.61 -16.68
CA TYR A 553 -28.22 32.90 -17.90
C TYR A 553 -26.74 32.55 -17.94
N ILE A 554 -26.44 31.39 -18.53
CA ILE A 554 -25.09 30.98 -18.85
C ILE A 554 -24.93 31.02 -20.37
N ASP A 555 -23.93 31.74 -20.85
CA ASP A 555 -23.45 31.70 -22.23
C ASP A 555 -22.12 30.96 -22.22
N TYR A 556 -22.10 29.80 -22.88
CA TYR A 556 -20.97 28.88 -22.91
C TYR A 556 -20.99 28.12 -24.25
N PRO A 557 -19.82 27.98 -24.93
CA PRO A 557 -19.73 27.41 -26.28
C PRO A 557 -20.03 25.90 -26.37
N LEU A 558 -20.09 25.18 -25.25
CA LEU A 558 -20.32 23.73 -25.22
C LEU A 558 -21.68 23.37 -24.62
N PRO A 559 -22.30 22.25 -25.06
CA PRO A 559 -23.48 21.68 -24.43
C PRO A 559 -23.27 21.42 -22.93
N LEU A 560 -24.14 21.98 -22.09
CA LEU A 560 -24.14 21.73 -20.65
C LEU A 560 -24.92 20.46 -20.32
N ASP A 561 -24.45 19.72 -19.32
CA ASP A 561 -25.15 18.58 -18.74
C ASP A 561 -25.97 19.01 -17.51
N LYS A 562 -25.31 19.66 -16.54
CA LYS A 562 -25.98 20.17 -15.33
C LYS A 562 -25.30 21.41 -14.76
N VAL A 563 -26.07 22.18 -14.00
CA VAL A 563 -25.59 23.31 -13.20
C VAL A 563 -26.03 23.11 -11.76
N VAL A 564 -25.07 23.26 -10.84
CA VAL A 564 -25.30 23.09 -9.40
C VAL A 564 -24.94 24.37 -8.67
N VAL A 565 -25.88 24.91 -7.89
CA VAL A 565 -25.71 26.14 -7.11
C VAL A 565 -25.54 25.79 -5.63
N HIS A 566 -24.48 26.28 -5.01
CA HIS A 566 -24.18 26.10 -3.59
C HIS A 566 -24.17 27.43 -2.85
N ASP A 567 -24.55 27.42 -1.57
CA ASP A 567 -24.28 28.55 -0.67
C ASP A 567 -22.81 28.56 -0.22
N LEU A 568 -22.37 29.64 0.44
CA LEU A 568 -21.00 29.77 0.95
C LEU A 568 -20.61 28.72 2.02
N ARG A 569 -21.57 27.94 2.51
CA ARG A 569 -21.34 26.85 3.47
C ARG A 569 -21.26 25.50 2.77
N GLY A 570 -21.24 25.47 1.43
CA GLY A 570 -21.18 24.26 0.62
C GLY A 570 -22.51 23.52 0.51
N ARG A 571 -23.62 24.04 1.05
CA ARG A 571 -24.92 23.37 0.95
C ARG A 571 -25.49 23.57 -0.45
N LYS A 572 -25.95 22.49 -1.06
CA LYS A 572 -26.61 22.49 -2.36
C LYS A 572 -27.97 23.20 -2.27
N VAL A 573 -28.13 24.24 -3.07
CA VAL A 573 -29.31 25.11 -3.09
C VAL A 573 -30.21 24.76 -4.27
N LEU A 574 -29.63 24.46 -5.43
CA LEU A 574 -30.35 24.13 -6.66
C LEU A 574 -29.51 23.21 -7.56
N VAL A 575 -30.18 22.34 -8.30
CA VAL A 575 -29.62 21.59 -9.42
C VAL A 575 -30.55 21.77 -10.62
N THR A 576 -29.98 22.10 -11.78
CA THR A 576 -30.68 22.14 -13.06
C THR A 576 -29.97 21.22 -14.04
N HIS A 577 -30.72 20.34 -14.70
CA HIS A 577 -30.22 19.46 -15.76
C HIS A 577 -30.65 20.00 -17.12
N PHE A 578 -29.78 19.83 -18.12
CA PHE A 578 -30.00 20.30 -19.49
C PHE A 578 -29.92 19.14 -20.48
N SER A 579 -30.64 19.26 -21.58
CA SER A 579 -30.58 18.27 -22.67
C SER A 579 -29.48 18.66 -23.68
N THR A 580 -28.94 17.68 -24.41
CA THR A 580 -27.82 17.90 -25.36
C THR A 580 -28.13 18.86 -26.52
N ASN A 581 -29.40 19.23 -26.73
CA ASN A 581 -29.86 20.11 -27.80
C ASN A 581 -30.24 21.52 -27.30
N GLU A 582 -30.08 21.79 -26.01
CA GLU A 582 -30.44 23.06 -25.39
C GLU A 582 -29.29 24.06 -25.55
N ILE A 583 -29.61 25.26 -26.04
CA ILE A 583 -28.63 26.33 -26.31
C ILE A 583 -28.84 27.57 -25.44
N ASP A 584 -29.96 27.62 -24.70
CA ASP A 584 -30.32 28.72 -23.80
C ASP A 584 -30.37 28.20 -22.35
N TYR A 585 -29.30 28.42 -21.60
CA TYR A 585 -29.19 27.94 -20.22
C TYR A 585 -29.74 28.98 -19.25
N GLN A 586 -31.05 28.97 -19.01
CA GLN A 586 -31.69 29.81 -18.00
C GLN A 586 -31.83 29.06 -16.67
N ILE A 587 -31.38 29.69 -15.58
CA ILE A 587 -31.51 29.14 -14.23
C ILE A 587 -32.39 30.06 -13.37
N ASN A 588 -33.37 29.45 -12.72
CA ASN A 588 -34.33 30.12 -11.84
C ASN A 588 -33.94 29.96 -10.37
N LEU A 589 -33.51 31.05 -9.74
CA LEU A 589 -33.24 31.16 -8.31
C LEU A 589 -34.35 31.90 -7.55
N GLN A 590 -35.55 32.07 -8.12
CA GLN A 590 -36.68 32.65 -7.38
C GLN A 590 -36.98 31.81 -6.14
N GLY A 591 -37.19 32.46 -4.99
CA GLY A 591 -37.37 31.80 -3.68
C GLY A 591 -36.07 31.48 -2.91
N VAL A 592 -34.89 31.54 -3.56
CA VAL A 592 -33.59 31.44 -2.87
C VAL A 592 -33.29 32.74 -2.10
N ALA A 593 -32.61 32.70 -0.96
CA ALA A 593 -32.25 33.91 -0.21
C ALA A 593 -31.32 34.84 -1.01
N LYS A 594 -31.20 36.11 -0.60
CA LYS A 594 -30.20 37.03 -1.15
C LYS A 594 -28.83 36.68 -0.59
N GLY A 595 -27.77 36.72 -1.41
CA GLY A 595 -26.44 36.31 -0.96
C GLY A 595 -25.46 35.99 -2.09
N VAL A 596 -24.28 35.52 -1.69
CA VAL A 596 -23.25 35.01 -2.60
C VAL A 596 -23.38 33.50 -2.70
N TYR A 597 -23.28 32.99 -3.93
CA TYR A 597 -23.38 31.59 -4.26
C TYR A 597 -22.17 31.16 -5.10
N VAL A 598 -21.82 29.89 -4.99
CA VAL A 598 -20.82 29.24 -5.85
C VAL A 598 -21.58 28.35 -6.81
N ILE A 599 -21.44 28.58 -8.12
CA ILE A 599 -22.05 27.75 -9.14
C ILE A 599 -21.01 26.85 -9.77
N LYS A 600 -21.32 25.56 -9.89
CA LYS A 600 -20.55 24.57 -10.62
C LYS A 600 -21.31 24.20 -11.88
N ILE A 601 -20.67 24.34 -13.03
CA ILE A 601 -21.22 24.12 -14.36
C ILE A 601 -20.53 22.89 -14.94
N PHE A 602 -21.30 21.92 -15.40
CA PHE A 602 -20.79 20.66 -15.93
C PHE A 602 -21.13 20.56 -17.41
N SER A 603 -20.13 20.20 -18.20
CA SER A 603 -20.25 19.75 -19.59
C SER A 603 -19.63 18.35 -19.69
N LYS A 604 -19.80 17.70 -20.84
CA LYS A 604 -19.15 16.38 -21.09
C LYS A 604 -17.62 16.44 -21.08
N GLN A 605 -17.04 17.62 -21.22
CA GLN A 605 -15.60 17.80 -21.43
C GLN A 605 -14.90 18.56 -20.29
N ALA A 606 -15.65 19.27 -19.46
CA ALA A 606 -15.08 20.13 -18.42
C ALA A 606 -16.11 20.46 -17.33
N SER A 607 -15.61 20.78 -16.13
CA SER A 607 -16.40 21.42 -15.08
C SER A 607 -15.80 22.77 -14.68
N ILE A 608 -16.63 23.80 -14.59
CA ILE A 608 -16.19 25.18 -14.29
C ILE A 608 -16.92 25.69 -13.05
N THR A 609 -16.19 26.34 -12.14
CA THR A 609 -16.74 26.95 -10.93
C THR A 609 -16.68 28.47 -11.01
N GLN A 610 -17.79 29.17 -10.74
CA GLN A 610 -17.84 30.62 -10.76
C GLN A 610 -18.70 31.20 -9.63
N LYS A 611 -18.38 32.43 -9.22
CA LYS A 611 -19.14 33.18 -8.21
C LYS A 611 -20.38 33.81 -8.83
N LEU A 612 -21.52 33.64 -8.17
CA LEU A 612 -22.78 34.32 -8.47
C LEU A 612 -23.23 35.16 -7.27
N VAL A 613 -23.67 36.39 -7.52
CA VAL A 613 -24.29 37.25 -6.51
C VAL A 613 -25.78 37.35 -6.80
N LYS A 614 -26.64 37.12 -5.80
CA LYS A 614 -28.08 37.34 -5.90
C LYS A 614 -28.52 38.50 -5.01
N ASN A 615 -29.14 39.51 -5.64
CA ASN A 615 -29.60 40.75 -5.01
C ASN A 615 -31.03 40.71 -4.49
#